data_AF-L9ZAT6-F1
#
_entry.id   AF-L9ZAT6-F1
#
_cell.length_a   1.000
_cell.length_b   1.000
_cell.length_c   1.000
_cell.angle_alpha   90.00
_cell.angle_beta   90.00
_cell.angle_gamma   90.00
#
_symmetry.space_group_name_H-M   'P 1'
#
loop_
_entity.id
_entity.type
_entity.pdbx_description
1 polymer ?
#
loop_
_entity_poly.entity_id
_entity_poly.type
_entity_poly.pdbx_seq_one_letter_code
_entity_poly.pdbx_strand_id
1 'polypeptide(L)' 'MYRAILPEGQIECDRYDHAENGVELYDEDDTFIAFIPYANLHALADERLYTESTSKGERSIM' A
#
# COMPACT_ATOMS: atom_id res chain seq x y z
N MET A 1 3.82 6.71 5.61
CA MET A 1 4.69 5.64 5.09
C MET A 1 3.82 4.51 4.57
N TYR A 2 4.05 4.13 3.32
CA TYR A 2 3.37 3.05 2.61
C TYR A 2 4.32 1.88 2.37
N ARG A 3 3.74 0.70 2.22
CA ARG A 3 4.48 -0.52 1.91
C ARG A 3 3.82 -1.26 0.76
N ALA A 4 4.54 -1.37 -0.35
CA ALA A 4 4.17 -2.20 -1.49
C ALA A 4 4.51 -3.66 -1.18
N ILE A 5 3.52 -4.54 -1.24
CA ILE A 5 3.67 -5.98 -1.01
C ILE A 5 3.74 -6.68 -2.36
N LEU A 6 4.84 -7.41 -2.58
CA LEU A 6 5.13 -8.17 -3.78
C LEU A 6 5.31 -9.66 -3.44
N PRO A 7 5.22 -10.58 -4.42
CA PRO A 7 5.57 -11.98 -4.22
C PRO A 7 7.01 -12.18 -3.73
N GLU A 8 7.92 -11.28 -4.12
CA GLU A 8 9.37 -11.41 -3.87
C GLU A 8 9.80 -10.71 -2.57
N GLY A 9 8.89 -9.96 -1.93
CA GLY A 9 9.18 -9.21 -0.71
C GLY A 9 8.27 -8.00 -0.54
N GLN A 10 8.79 -6.98 0.15
CA GLN A 10 8.06 -5.74 0.42
C GLN A 10 8.98 -4.54 0.20
N ILE A 11 8.44 -3.45 -0.32
CA ILE A 11 9.17 -2.19 -0.53
C ILE A 11 8.48 -1.10 0.28
N GLU A 12 9.26 -0.39 1.07
CA GLU A 12 8.81 0.77 1.84
C GLU A 12 8.98 2.04 0.99
N CYS A 13 8.01 2.94 1.07
CA CYS A 13 7.98 4.20 0.33
C CYS A 13 7.13 5.22 1.07
N ASP A 14 7.38 6.50 0.86
CA ASP A 14 6.59 7.57 1.47
C ASP A 14 5.43 8.03 0.58
N ARG A 15 5.57 7.84 -0.73
CA ARG A 15 4.55 8.18 -1.71
C ARG A 15 4.52 7.17 -2.85
N TYR A 16 3.34 6.95 -3.43
CA TYR A 16 3.19 6.20 -4.66
C TYR A 16 2.31 6.96 -5.65
N ASP A 17 2.55 6.75 -6.95
CA ASP A 17 1.75 7.28 -8.04
C ASP A 17 1.21 6.15 -8.92
N HIS A 18 0.01 6.33 -9.47
CA HIS A 18 -0.65 5.32 -10.29
C HIS A 18 -0.34 5.60 -11.76
N ALA A 19 0.48 4.75 -12.35
CA ALA A 19 0.78 4.76 -13.77
C ALA A 19 -0.13 3.79 -14.53
N GLU A 20 -0.10 3.86 -15.86
CA GLU A 20 -0.95 3.05 -16.74
C GLU A 20 -0.77 1.54 -16.54
N ASN A 21 0.44 1.10 -16.15
CA ASN A 21 0.81 -0.32 -16.06
C ASN A 21 1.22 -0.77 -14.64
N GLY A 22 1.15 0.11 -13.65
CA GLY A 22 1.66 -0.18 -12.32
C GLY A 22 1.68 1.04 -11.41
N VAL A 23 2.49 0.95 -10.36
CA VAL A 23 2.70 2.03 -9.40
C VAL A 23 4.16 2.43 -9.35
N GLU A 24 4.41 3.73 -9.30
CA GLU A 24 5.72 4.31 -9.11
C GLU A 24 5.89 4.67 -7.63
N LEU A 25 6.97 4.23 -7.00
CA LEU A 25 7.25 4.44 -5.58
C LEU A 25 8.28 5.56 -5.43
N TYR A 26 8.03 6.45 -4.47
CA TYR A 26 8.85 7.61 -4.17
C TYR A 26 9.15 7.69 -2.68
N ASP A 27 10.33 8.24 -2.37
CA ASP A 27 10.80 8.50 -1.01
C ASP A 27 10.33 9.87 -0.47
N GLU A 28 10.76 10.25 0.74
CA GLU A 28 10.41 11.54 1.37
C GLU A 28 10.87 12.76 0.54
N ASP A 29 11.97 12.62 -0.20
CA ASP A 29 12.51 13.66 -1.10
C ASP A 29 11.90 13.63 -2.52
N ASP A 30 10.74 12.99 -2.72
CA ASP A 30 10.14 12.73 -4.05
C ASP A 30 11.11 12.01 -5.03
N THR A 31 12.09 11.29 -4.48
CA THR A 31 13.06 10.52 -5.26
C THR A 31 12.45 9.20 -5.70
N PHE A 32 12.52 8.90 -6.99
CA PHE A 32 12.04 7.63 -7.53
C PHE A 32 12.84 6.45 -6.97
N ILE A 33 12.14 5.53 -6.31
CA ILE A 33 12.71 4.32 -5.71
C ILE A 33 12.60 3.16 -6.70
N ALA A 34 11.37 2.87 -7.14
CA ALA A 34 11.06 1.70 -7.96
C ALA A 34 9.72 1.82 -8.69
N PHE A 35 9.57 1.06 -9.77
CA PHE A 35 8.29 0.87 -10.47
C PHE A 35 7.81 -0.56 -10.28
N ILE A 36 6.57 -0.73 -9.82
CA ILE A 36 5.94 -2.03 -9.59
C ILE A 36 4.77 -2.24 -10.55
N PRO A 37 4.85 -3.22 -11.48
CA PRO A 37 3.73 -3.56 -12.34
C PRO A 37 2.54 -4.08 -11.54
N TYR A 38 1.30 -3.77 -11.98
CA TYR A 38 0.09 -4.29 -11.31
C TYR A 38 0.03 -5.81 -11.28
N ALA A 39 0.64 -6.49 -12.26
CA ALA A 39 0.75 -7.95 -12.28
C ALA A 39 1.52 -8.52 -11.07
N ASN A 40 2.41 -7.72 -10.48
CA ASN A 40 3.26 -8.10 -9.34
C ASN A 40 2.87 -7.39 -8.03
N LEU A 41 1.91 -6.45 -8.08
CA LEU A 41 1.47 -5.70 -6.91
C LEU A 41 0.35 -6.47 -6.20
N HIS A 42 0.67 -7.07 -5.06
CA HIS A 42 -0.31 -7.81 -4.27
C HIS A 42 -1.20 -6.87 -3.44
N ALA A 43 -0.58 -5.86 -2.82
CA ALA A 43 -1.26 -4.83 -2.03
C ALA A 43 -0.35 -3.61 -1.81
N LEU A 44 -0.97 -2.45 -1.57
CA LEU A 44 -0.35 -1.28 -0.97
C LEU A 44 -0.94 -1.08 0.42
N ALA A 45 -0.12 -1.22 1.45
CA ALA A 45 -0.53 -1.00 2.83
C ALA A 45 -0.03 0.36 3.30
N ASP A 46 -0.92 1.20 3.79
CA ASP A 46 -0.52 2.38 4.58
C ASP A 46 -0.26 1.95 6.02
N GLU A 47 0.81 2.48 6.62
CA GLU A 47 1.14 2.21 8.03
C GLU A 47 -0.01 2.56 8.98
N ARG A 48 -0.92 3.47 8.61
CA ARG A 48 -2.08 3.85 9.44
C ARG A 48 -3.30 2.95 9.24
N LEU A 49 -3.37 2.18 8.15
CA LEU A 49 -4.54 1.35 7.84
C LEU A 49 -4.67 0.08 8.71
N TYR A 50 -3.64 -0.28 9.48
CA TYR A 50 -3.75 -1.37 10.46
C TYR A 50 -4.41 -0.98 11.80
N THR A 51 -4.82 0.28 11.99
CA THR A 51 -5.52 0.72 13.22
C THR A 51 -7.05 0.72 13.12
N GLU A 52 -7.66 0.67 11.93
CA GLU A 52 -9.11 0.92 11.79
C GLU A 52 -9.98 -0.24 11.26
N SER A 53 -9.51 -1.49 11.32
CA SER A 53 -10.40 -2.67 11.13
C SER A 53 -10.78 -3.40 12.42
N THR A 54 -10.42 -2.84 13.59
CA THR A 54 -10.95 -3.32 14.89
C THR A 54 -11.73 -2.22 15.60
N SER A 55 -12.85 -1.78 15.02
CA SER A 55 -13.90 -1.15 15.82
C SER A 55 -15.28 -1.65 15.40
N LYS A 56 -15.57 -2.85 15.92
CA LYS A 56 -16.85 -3.29 16.49
C LYS A 56 -18.04 -2.31 16.37
N GLY A 57 -19.11 -2.80 15.74
CA GLY A 57 -20.51 -2.44 16.04
C GLY A 57 -21.37 -2.30 14.79
N GLU A 58 -22.60 -2.79 14.65
CA GLU A 58 -23.60 -3.43 15.53
C GLU A 58 -24.76 -3.85 14.59
N ARG A 59 -25.26 -5.11 14.64
CA ARG A 59 -26.65 -5.55 14.31
C ARG A 59 -26.87 -6.94 14.95
N SER A 60 -27.27 -7.05 16.21
CA SER A 60 -28.65 -7.04 16.77
C SER A 60 -29.54 -8.23 16.33
N ILE A 61 -30.23 -8.82 17.32
CA ILE A 61 -31.43 -9.69 17.33
C ILE A 61 -31.40 -11.09 16.66
N MET A 62 -31.28 -12.17 17.46
CA MET A 62 -32.40 -12.94 18.07
C MET A 62 -31.87 -14.06 18.98
#